data_AF-A0A7Y5KDE4-F1
#
_entry.id   AF-A0A7Y5KDE4-F1
#
_cell.length_a   1.000
_cell.length_b   1.000
_cell.length_c   1.000
_cell.angle_alpha   90.00
_cell.angle_beta   90.00
_cell.angle_gamma   90.00
#
_symmetry.space_group_name_H-M   'P 1'
#
loop_
_entity.id
_entity.type
_entity.pdbx_description
1 polymer ?
#
loop_
_entity_poly.entity_id
_entity_poly.type
_entity_poly.pdbx_seq_one_letter_code
_entity_poly.pdbx_strand_id
1 'polypeptide(L)'
;MKIPVFVSCPSTLNDRQENSRRIILEEIDRLGLEERRLGASDYPTELPLREVLVVAKRCSGGIILGFEQFFFETGILKRGTTKESKVSTPFILPTSWNHLEAGIIFGLQLPLLVFREDGIDGGIFDPGVTDAFIHKMPSPSMADSEKRGLTAVFLKWQSKVREHYYR
;
A
#
# COMPACT_ATOMS: atom_id res chain seq x y z
N MET A 1 -14.05 -20.29 -0.57
CA MET A 1 -13.03 -19.84 0.40
C MET A 1 -12.26 -18.70 -0.25
N LYS A 2 -12.13 -17.56 0.42
CA LYS A 2 -11.37 -16.40 -0.10
C LYS A 2 -9.90 -16.55 0.27
N ILE A 3 -9.01 -16.02 -0.57
CA ILE A 3 -7.55 -16.08 -0.33
C ILE A 3 -7.12 -14.84 0.48
N PRO A 4 -6.45 -15.01 1.64
CA PRO A 4 -6.02 -13.90 2.47
C PRO A 4 -4.90 -13.09 1.81
N VAL A 5 -5.07 -11.77 1.79
CA VAL A 5 -4.07 -10.81 1.33
C VAL A 5 -3.86 -9.71 2.37
N PHE A 6 -2.61 -9.37 2.64
CA PHE A 6 -2.27 -8.32 3.59
C PHE A 6 -2.57 -6.96 2.97
N VAL A 7 -3.27 -6.07 3.68
CA VAL A 7 -3.52 -4.70 3.21
C VAL A 7 -2.92 -3.72 4.21
N SER A 8 -1.84 -3.06 3.79
CA SER A 8 -1.20 -1.96 4.50
C SER A 8 -1.98 -0.68 4.21
N CYS A 9 -2.73 -0.21 5.20
CA CYS A 9 -3.57 0.97 5.10
C CYS A 9 -3.53 1.76 6.41
N PRO A 10 -3.36 3.09 6.37
CA PRO A 10 -3.52 3.93 7.56
C PRO A 10 -4.85 3.69 8.29
N SER A 11 -4.85 3.95 9.58
CA SER A 11 -6.02 3.76 10.46
C SER A 11 -7.10 4.82 10.28
N THR A 12 -6.71 6.03 9.85
CA THR A 12 -7.59 7.18 9.72
C THR A 12 -7.41 7.77 8.33
N LEU A 13 -8.52 7.91 7.62
CA LEU A 13 -8.60 8.39 6.25
C LEU A 13 -9.68 9.47 6.15
N ASN A 14 -9.49 10.43 5.25
CA ASN A 14 -10.56 11.35 4.87
C ASN A 14 -11.52 10.69 3.86
N ASP A 15 -12.65 11.34 3.56
CA ASP A 15 -13.69 10.78 2.68
C ASP A 15 -13.17 10.42 1.27
N ARG A 16 -12.23 11.20 0.71
CA ARG A 16 -11.64 10.94 -0.60
C ARG A 16 -10.76 9.69 -0.56
N GLN A 17 -9.94 9.57 0.48
CA GLN A 17 -9.07 8.42 0.70
C GLN A 17 -9.89 7.16 0.98
N GLU A 18 -10.95 7.27 1.78
CA GLU A 18 -11.85 6.14 2.08
C GLU A 18 -12.58 5.65 0.83
N ASN A 19 -13.00 6.56 -0.07
CA ASN A 19 -13.55 6.17 -1.36
C ASN A 19 -12.55 5.38 -2.22
N SER A 20 -11.29 5.82 -2.24
CA SER A 20 -10.21 5.13 -2.97
C SER A 20 -9.96 3.74 -2.38
N ARG A 21 -9.87 3.65 -1.05
CA ARG A 21 -9.74 2.38 -0.31
C ARG A 21 -10.90 1.45 -0.62
N ARG A 22 -12.14 1.94 -0.57
CA ARG A 22 -13.35 1.15 -0.82
C ARG A 22 -13.32 0.52 -2.21
N ILE A 23 -12.95 1.27 -3.26
CA ILE A 23 -12.83 0.72 -4.61
C ILE A 23 -11.83 -0.45 -4.65
N ILE A 24 -10.68 -0.30 -3.98
CA ILE A 24 -9.67 -1.37 -3.90
C ILE A 24 -10.22 -2.60 -3.18
N LEU A 25 -10.89 -2.40 -2.04
CA LEU A 25 -11.48 -3.49 -1.25
C LEU A 25 -12.59 -4.22 -2.00
N GLU A 26 -13.44 -3.48 -2.73
CA GLU A 26 -14.48 -4.05 -3.60
C GLU A 26 -13.86 -4.90 -4.73
N GLU A 27 -12.77 -4.42 -5.35
CA GLU A 27 -12.08 -5.16 -6.42
C GLU A 27 -11.44 -6.46 -5.94
N ILE A 28 -10.77 -6.46 -4.78
CA ILE A 28 -10.19 -7.70 -4.22
C ILE A 28 -11.28 -8.68 -3.77
N ASP A 29 -12.39 -8.18 -3.21
CA ASP A 29 -13.51 -9.01 -2.77
C ASP A 29 -14.16 -9.75 -3.95
N ARG A 30 -14.42 -9.01 -5.04
CA ARG A 30 -14.93 -9.55 -6.31
C ARG A 30 -14.01 -10.63 -6.90
N LEU A 31 -12.71 -10.52 -6.65
CA LEU A 31 -11.71 -11.49 -7.08
C LEU A 31 -11.52 -12.66 -6.11
N GLY A 32 -12.39 -12.80 -5.11
CA GLY A 32 -12.32 -13.89 -4.14
C GLY A 32 -11.11 -13.80 -3.20
N LEU A 33 -10.63 -12.59 -2.95
CA LEU A 33 -9.58 -12.31 -1.98
C LEU A 33 -10.22 -11.68 -0.73
N GLU A 34 -9.58 -11.84 0.42
CA GLU A 34 -10.02 -11.24 1.68
C GLU A 34 -8.91 -10.38 2.29
N GLU A 35 -9.26 -9.17 2.72
CA GLU A 35 -8.34 -8.28 3.42
C GLU A 35 -7.95 -8.87 4.78
N ARG A 36 -6.65 -8.85 5.06
CA ARG A 36 -6.07 -9.00 6.39
C ARG A 36 -5.29 -7.74 6.72
N ARG A 37 -5.65 -7.07 7.80
CA ARG A 37 -4.97 -5.88 8.32
C ARG A 37 -4.84 -5.99 9.83
N LEU A 38 -3.88 -5.27 10.41
CA LEU A 38 -3.91 -5.02 11.85
C LEU A 38 -4.94 -3.92 12.13
N GLY A 39 -5.87 -4.21 13.03
CA GLY A 39 -6.80 -3.21 13.56
C GLY A 39 -6.12 -2.32 14.61
N ALA A 40 -6.59 -1.08 14.74
CA ALA A 40 -6.16 -0.20 15.84
C ALA A 40 -6.49 -0.79 17.24
N SER A 41 -7.48 -1.69 17.30
CA SER A 41 -7.91 -2.42 18.51
C SER A 41 -7.17 -3.73 18.75
N ASP A 42 -6.34 -4.18 17.79
CA ASP A 42 -5.68 -5.47 17.84
C ASP A 42 -4.22 -5.38 18.29
N TYR A 43 -3.72 -4.21 18.72
CA TYR A 43 -2.39 -4.08 19.32
C TYR A 43 -2.39 -4.86 20.65
N PRO A 44 -1.91 -6.11 20.67
CA PRO A 44 -1.71 -6.86 21.87
C PRO A 44 -0.50 -6.26 22.59
N THR A 45 -0.27 -6.76 23.79
CA THR A 45 0.86 -6.50 24.68
C THR A 45 2.25 -6.86 24.10
N GLU A 46 2.36 -7.26 22.82
CA GLU A 46 3.59 -7.69 22.13
C GLU A 46 4.12 -6.66 21.11
N LEU A 47 5.33 -6.92 20.59
CA LEU A 47 6.05 -6.05 19.66
C LEU A 47 5.30 -5.95 18.31
N PRO A 48 4.77 -4.78 17.90
CA PRO A 48 3.85 -4.66 16.75
C PRO A 48 4.38 -5.19 15.41
N LEU A 49 5.69 -5.09 15.17
CA LEU A 49 6.31 -5.62 13.96
C LEU A 49 6.23 -7.15 13.87
N ARG A 50 6.24 -7.84 15.01
CA ARG A 50 6.09 -9.29 15.06
C ARG A 50 4.70 -9.69 14.61
N GLU A 51 3.68 -8.93 14.97
CA GLU A 51 2.30 -9.19 14.57
C GLU A 51 2.10 -8.95 13.08
N VAL A 52 2.65 -7.85 12.53
CA VAL A 52 2.67 -7.62 11.08
C VAL A 52 3.22 -8.85 10.37
N LEU A 53 4.37 -9.36 10.83
CA LEU A 53 4.99 -10.55 10.25
C LEU A 53 4.11 -11.81 10.39
N VAL A 54 3.49 -12.02 11.54
CA VAL A 54 2.61 -13.18 11.79
C VAL A 54 1.38 -13.13 10.88
N VAL A 55 0.75 -11.97 10.72
CA VAL A 55 -0.40 -11.79 9.82
C VAL A 55 0.03 -11.95 8.37
N ALA A 56 1.12 -11.31 7.95
CA ALA A 56 1.64 -11.40 6.57
C ALA A 56 2.00 -12.84 6.17
N LYS A 57 2.57 -13.65 7.09
CA LYS A 57 2.88 -15.07 6.86
C LYS A 57 1.64 -15.95 6.58
N ARG A 58 0.45 -15.49 6.97
CA ARG A 58 -0.82 -16.19 6.70
C ARG A 58 -1.49 -15.70 5.42
N CYS A 59 -0.89 -14.74 4.72
CA CYS A 59 -1.40 -14.18 3.48
C CYS A 59 -0.66 -14.76 2.27
N SER A 60 -1.22 -14.58 1.07
CA SER A 60 -0.60 -15.00 -0.21
C SER A 60 -0.28 -13.84 -1.13
N GLY A 61 -0.35 -12.62 -0.62
CA GLY A 61 -0.03 -11.38 -1.32
C GLY A 61 -0.14 -10.20 -0.37
N GLY A 62 0.36 -9.05 -0.81
CA GLY A 62 0.23 -7.80 -0.08
C GLY A 62 -0.13 -6.63 -0.99
N ILE A 63 -0.93 -5.70 -0.45
CA ILE A 63 -1.28 -4.43 -1.06
C ILE A 63 -0.83 -3.30 -0.14
N ILE A 64 -0.15 -2.30 -0.70
CA ILE A 64 0.28 -1.11 0.03
C ILE A 64 -0.53 0.09 -0.44
N LEU A 65 -1.19 0.77 0.50
CA LEU A 65 -1.96 1.98 0.24
C LEU A 65 -1.22 3.20 0.81
N GLY A 66 -0.46 3.87 -0.04
CA GLY A 66 0.17 5.15 0.27
C GLY A 66 -0.84 6.29 0.19
N PHE A 67 -1.40 6.65 1.34
CA PHE A 67 -2.21 7.86 1.49
C PHE A 67 -1.41 8.94 2.21
N GLU A 68 -1.72 10.21 1.94
CA GLU A 68 -1.21 11.35 2.68
C GLU A 68 -1.57 11.20 4.17
N GLN A 69 -0.55 11.28 5.01
CA GLN A 69 -0.68 11.29 6.48
C GLN A 69 0.00 12.51 7.10
N PHE A 70 0.92 13.13 6.37
CA PHE A 70 1.57 14.37 6.76
C PHE A 70 1.59 15.34 5.60
N PHE A 71 1.25 16.59 5.87
CA PHE A 71 1.41 17.72 4.96
C PHE A 71 2.46 18.67 5.52
N PHE A 72 3.43 19.05 4.71
CA PHE A 72 4.46 20.02 5.06
C PHE A 72 4.42 21.18 4.07
N GLU A 73 4.28 22.41 4.57
CA GLU A 73 4.34 23.60 3.71
C GLU A 73 5.73 23.84 3.14
N THR A 74 6.76 23.62 3.97
CA THR A 74 8.19 23.72 3.61
C THR A 74 9.01 22.76 4.46
N GLY A 75 10.27 22.51 4.07
CA GLY A 75 11.15 21.63 4.82
C GLY A 75 12.62 21.78 4.49
N ILE A 76 13.47 21.02 5.17
CA ILE A 76 14.90 20.90 4.89
C ILE A 76 15.23 19.42 4.79
N LEU A 77 15.64 18.96 3.61
CA LEU A 77 16.11 17.60 3.42
C LEU A 77 17.57 17.50 3.86
N LYS A 78 17.92 16.38 4.51
CA LYS A 78 19.31 16.03 4.88
C LYS A 78 20.04 17.17 5.61
N ARG A 79 19.33 17.79 6.55
CA ARG A 79 19.82 18.93 7.33
C ARG A 79 21.17 18.61 7.97
N GLY A 80 22.12 19.53 7.87
CA GLY A 80 23.48 19.39 8.42
C GLY A 80 24.42 18.55 7.56
N THR A 81 24.05 18.20 6.32
CA THR A 81 24.92 17.43 5.40
C THR A 81 25.33 18.27 4.19
N THR A 82 26.35 17.82 3.45
CA THR A 82 26.76 18.45 2.17
C THR A 82 25.69 18.38 1.08
N LYS A 83 24.63 17.59 1.29
CA LYS A 83 23.48 17.44 0.39
C LYS A 83 22.21 18.05 0.99
N GLU A 84 22.35 18.97 1.96
CA GLU A 84 21.22 19.72 2.49
C GLU A 84 20.51 20.49 1.37
N SER A 85 19.18 20.43 1.34
CA SER A 85 18.38 21.22 0.41
C SER A 85 17.10 21.70 1.06
N LYS A 86 16.79 22.99 0.90
CA LYS A 86 15.50 23.55 1.30
C LYS A 86 14.42 23.14 0.32
N VAL A 87 13.27 22.76 0.85
CA VAL A 87 12.05 22.44 0.10
C VAL A 87 11.10 23.60 0.31
N SER A 88 10.89 24.39 -0.75
CA SER A 88 10.06 25.60 -0.73
C SER A 88 8.65 25.37 -1.24
N THR A 89 8.35 24.18 -1.78
CA THR A 89 7.02 23.78 -2.24
C THR A 89 6.42 22.80 -1.25
N PRO A 90 5.11 22.85 -1.00
CA PRO A 90 4.47 21.87 -0.13
C PRO A 90 4.68 20.45 -0.63
N PHE A 91 4.82 19.51 0.32
CA PHE A 91 4.96 18.10 0.02
C PHE A 91 4.23 17.27 1.06
N ILE A 92 3.91 16.03 0.68
CA ILE A 92 3.15 15.11 1.50
C ILE A 92 3.97 13.86 1.77
N LEU A 93 3.76 13.23 2.92
CA LEU A 93 4.37 11.94 3.24
C LEU A 93 3.30 10.91 3.64
N PRO A 94 3.51 9.65 3.26
CA PRO A 94 2.73 8.53 3.77
C PRO A 94 3.17 8.20 5.21
N THR A 95 2.51 7.20 5.80
CA THR A 95 2.99 6.60 7.03
C THR A 95 4.25 5.76 6.78
N SER A 96 5.23 5.83 7.69
CA SER A 96 6.43 5.00 7.62
C SER A 96 6.13 3.49 7.70
N TRP A 97 4.97 3.13 8.28
CA TRP A 97 4.49 1.74 8.32
C TRP A 97 4.31 1.12 6.94
N ASN A 98 3.93 1.90 5.91
CA ASN A 98 3.82 1.38 4.55
C ASN A 98 5.16 0.79 4.06
N HIS A 99 6.29 1.44 4.36
CA HIS A 99 7.61 0.95 3.98
C HIS A 99 8.01 -0.31 4.75
N LEU A 100 7.71 -0.35 6.05
CA LEU A 100 7.99 -1.51 6.90
C LEU A 100 7.20 -2.74 6.47
N GLU A 101 5.89 -2.60 6.29
CA GLU A 101 4.99 -3.67 5.89
C GLU A 101 5.34 -4.15 4.47
N ALA A 102 5.62 -3.24 3.54
CA ALA A 102 6.11 -3.59 2.21
C ALA A 102 7.42 -4.40 2.26
N GLY A 103 8.37 -3.97 3.09
CA GLY A 103 9.64 -4.68 3.28
C GLY A 103 9.45 -6.10 3.82
N ILE A 104 8.51 -6.28 4.75
CA ILE A 104 8.15 -7.61 5.28
C ILE A 104 7.52 -8.47 4.18
N ILE A 105 6.54 -7.94 3.45
CA ILE A 105 5.87 -8.68 2.36
C ILE A 105 6.87 -9.08 1.27
N PHE A 106 7.75 -8.16 0.88
CA PHE A 106 8.83 -8.41 -0.08
C PHE A 106 9.80 -9.48 0.44
N GLY A 107 10.22 -9.39 1.71
CA GLY A 107 11.10 -10.38 2.34
C GLY A 107 10.48 -11.78 2.45
N LEU A 108 9.15 -11.87 2.54
CA LEU A 108 8.39 -13.12 2.47
C LEU A 108 8.18 -13.64 1.03
N GLN A 109 8.71 -12.94 0.01
CA GLN A 109 8.55 -13.27 -1.41
C GLN A 109 7.09 -13.35 -1.87
N LEU A 110 6.21 -12.57 -1.22
CA LEU A 110 4.80 -12.52 -1.59
C LEU A 110 4.56 -11.53 -2.74
N PRO A 111 3.60 -11.81 -3.64
CA PRO A 111 3.17 -10.86 -4.67
C PRO A 111 2.74 -9.52 -4.07
N LEU A 112 3.39 -8.43 -4.48
CA LEU A 112 3.17 -7.08 -3.95
C LEU A 112 2.52 -6.18 -5.01
N LEU A 113 1.48 -5.45 -4.60
CA LEU A 113 0.81 -4.41 -5.38
C LEU A 113 0.81 -3.10 -4.59
N VAL A 114 1.14 -1.98 -5.25
CA VAL A 114 1.32 -0.70 -4.55
C VAL A 114 0.45 0.35 -5.20
N PHE A 115 -0.33 1.06 -4.38
CA PHE A 115 -1.08 2.25 -4.78
C PHE A 115 -0.59 3.46 -3.99
N ARG A 116 -0.58 4.63 -4.62
CA ARG A 116 -0.20 5.88 -3.96
C ARG A 116 -1.05 7.06 -4.40
N GLU A 117 -1.33 7.98 -3.48
CA GLU A 117 -1.85 9.30 -3.84
C GLU A 117 -0.82 10.08 -4.68
N ASP A 118 -1.33 10.99 -5.51
CA ASP A 118 -0.49 11.88 -6.30
C ASP A 118 0.33 12.78 -5.35
N GLY A 119 1.65 12.85 -5.58
CA GLY A 119 2.58 13.60 -4.72
C GLY A 119 3.30 12.76 -3.66
N ILE A 120 2.88 11.52 -3.43
CA ILE A 120 3.66 10.57 -2.61
C ILE A 120 4.77 9.96 -3.47
N ASP A 121 5.98 9.96 -2.94
CA ASP A 121 7.16 9.34 -3.54
C ASP A 121 8.07 8.74 -2.43
N GLY A 122 9.19 8.14 -2.84
CA GLY A 122 10.19 7.59 -1.94
C GLY A 122 10.01 6.10 -1.65
N GLY A 123 11.12 5.36 -1.69
CA GLY A 123 11.18 3.98 -1.21
C GLY A 123 10.26 3.05 -2.01
N ILE A 124 9.29 2.41 -1.35
CA ILE A 124 8.35 1.50 -2.03
C ILE A 124 7.48 2.20 -3.10
N PHE A 125 7.36 3.53 -3.04
CA PHE A 125 6.56 4.30 -3.98
C PHE A 125 7.34 4.79 -5.20
N ASP A 126 8.66 4.57 -5.24
CA ASP A 126 9.53 4.93 -6.37
C ASP A 126 9.50 3.84 -7.46
N PRO A 127 9.27 4.21 -8.74
CA PRO A 127 9.32 3.26 -9.84
C PRO A 127 10.64 2.49 -9.91
N GLY A 128 10.56 1.16 -10.03
CA GLY A 128 11.72 0.30 -10.23
C GLY A 128 12.49 -0.08 -8.96
N VAL A 129 12.06 0.33 -7.76
CA VAL A 129 12.66 -0.12 -6.50
C VAL A 129 12.35 -1.59 -6.19
N THR A 130 11.21 -2.08 -6.66
CA THR A 130 10.83 -3.50 -6.59
C THR A 130 10.15 -3.92 -7.88
N ASP A 131 9.91 -5.22 -8.07
CA ASP A 131 9.03 -5.74 -9.13
C ASP A 131 7.54 -5.40 -8.89
N ALA A 132 7.22 -4.69 -7.80
CA ALA A 132 5.87 -4.26 -7.51
C ALA A 132 5.42 -3.19 -8.52
N PHE A 133 4.22 -3.36 -9.05
CA PHE A 133 3.60 -2.36 -9.90
C PHE A 133 3.05 -1.23 -9.02
N ILE A 134 3.54 -0.01 -9.24
CA ILE A 134 3.09 1.19 -8.55
C ILE A 134 2.02 1.87 -9.39
N HIS A 135 0.84 2.02 -8.80
CA HIS A 135 -0.34 2.59 -9.44
C HIS A 135 -0.83 3.84 -8.68
N LYS A 136 -1.52 4.71 -9.41
CA LYS A 136 -2.25 5.82 -8.79
C LYS A 136 -3.45 5.31 -8.02
N MET A 137 -3.82 5.99 -6.94
CA MET A 137 -5.06 5.69 -6.21
C MET A 137 -6.28 5.81 -7.14
N PRO A 138 -7.19 4.82 -7.13
CA PRO A 138 -8.40 4.90 -7.92
C PRO A 138 -9.38 5.91 -7.33
N SER A 139 -10.18 6.53 -8.20
CA SER A 139 -11.21 7.50 -7.82
C SER A 139 -12.56 7.11 -8.39
N PRO A 140 -13.69 7.43 -7.72
CA PRO A 140 -15.02 7.28 -8.30
C PRO A 140 -15.20 7.99 -9.65
N SER A 141 -14.42 9.05 -9.90
CA SER A 141 -14.47 9.86 -11.12
C SER A 141 -13.62 9.33 -12.29
N MET A 142 -13.00 8.15 -12.16
CA MET A 142 -12.17 7.56 -13.22
C MET A 142 -12.97 7.31 -14.51
N ALA A 143 -12.31 7.51 -15.64
CA ALA A 143 -12.84 7.12 -16.95
C ALA A 143 -12.94 5.58 -17.08
N ASP A 144 -13.80 5.10 -17.97
CA ASP A 144 -14.00 3.65 -18.14
C ASP A 144 -12.74 2.93 -18.64
N SER A 145 -11.86 3.61 -19.38
CA SER A 145 -10.55 3.09 -19.77
C SER A 145 -9.64 2.85 -18.56
N GLU A 146 -9.64 3.78 -17.60
CA GLU A 146 -8.85 3.67 -16.36
C GLU A 146 -9.41 2.55 -15.47
N LYS A 147 -10.73 2.43 -15.36
CA LYS A 147 -11.38 1.32 -14.65
C LYS A 147 -10.99 -0.04 -15.24
N ARG A 148 -11.01 -0.18 -16.57
CA ARG A 148 -10.55 -1.41 -17.25
C ARG A 148 -9.08 -1.68 -16.98
N GLY A 149 -8.23 -0.65 -17.01
CA GLY A 149 -6.82 -0.75 -16.66
C GLY A 149 -6.61 -1.25 -15.23
N LEU A 150 -7.35 -0.69 -14.27
CA LEU A 150 -7.33 -1.10 -12.87
C LEU A 150 -7.71 -2.59 -12.71
N THR A 151 -8.82 -3.00 -13.32
CA THR A 151 -9.24 -4.41 -13.29
C THR A 151 -8.17 -5.34 -13.90
N ALA A 152 -7.54 -4.96 -15.00
CA ALA A 152 -6.47 -5.76 -15.61
C ALA A 152 -5.25 -5.90 -14.69
N VAL A 153 -4.89 -4.83 -13.97
CA VAL A 153 -3.82 -4.84 -12.96
C VAL A 153 -4.15 -5.83 -11.84
N PHE A 154 -5.36 -5.76 -11.27
CA PHE A 154 -5.78 -6.66 -10.22
C PHE A 154 -5.82 -8.12 -10.67
N LEU A 155 -6.31 -8.41 -11.88
CA LEU A 155 -6.31 -9.78 -12.44
C LEU A 155 -4.89 -10.35 -12.58
N LYS A 156 -3.96 -9.54 -13.11
CA LYS A 156 -2.56 -9.94 -13.26
C LYS A 156 -1.91 -10.23 -11.91
N TRP A 157 -2.12 -9.36 -10.92
CA TRP A 157 -1.60 -9.56 -9.57
C TRP A 157 -2.25 -10.76 -8.87
N GLN A 158 -3.58 -10.90 -8.96
CA GLN A 158 -4.33 -12.02 -8.39
C GLN A 158 -3.85 -13.37 -8.93
N SER A 159 -3.47 -13.47 -10.21
CA SER A 159 -2.89 -14.71 -10.75
C SER A 159 -1.63 -15.14 -9.98
N LYS A 160 -0.75 -14.20 -9.62
CA LYS A 160 0.44 -14.48 -8.82
C LYS A 160 0.08 -14.87 -7.38
N VAL A 161 -0.92 -14.22 -6.80
CA VAL A 161 -1.44 -14.53 -5.45
C VAL A 161 -1.98 -15.96 -5.39
N ARG A 162 -2.77 -16.37 -6.41
CA ARG A 162 -3.32 -17.72 -6.50
C ARG A 162 -2.22 -18.77 -6.69
N GLU A 163 -1.24 -18.48 -7.54
CA GLU A 163 -0.09 -19.35 -7.73
C GLU A 163 0.65 -19.57 -6.41
N HIS A 164 0.87 -18.51 -5.62
CA HIS A 164 1.46 -18.64 -4.29
C HIS A 164 0.58 -19.45 -3.32
N TYR A 165 -0.74 -19.21 -3.29
CA TYR A 165 -1.65 -19.86 -2.33
C TYR A 165 -1.81 -21.37 -2.56
N TYR A 166 -1.74 -21.84 -3.81
CA TYR A 166 -1.94 -23.26 -4.16
C TYR A 166 -0.63 -24.05 -4.33
N ARG A 167 0.53 -23.41 -4.15
CA ARG A 167 1.82 -24.10 -4.03
C ARG A 167 1.92 -24.83 -2.70
#